data_AF-A0A916SPQ5-F1
#
_entry.id   AF-A0A916SPQ5-F1
#
_cell.length_a   1.000
_cell.length_b   1.000
_cell.length_c   1.000
_cell.angle_alpha   90.00
_cell.angle_beta   90.00
_cell.angle_gamma   90.00
#
_symmetry.space_group_name_H-M   'P 1'
#
loop_
_entity.id
_entity.type
_entity.pdbx_description
1 polymer ?
#
loop_
_entity_poly.entity_id
_entity_poly.type
_entity_poly.pdbx_seq_one_letter_code
_entity_poly.pdbx_strand_id
1 'polypeptide(L)' 'MHFTVEPTPDGKWTVIDLGTGKPFGDPVQTLEEAAYLIQVGEAYHQIEQLAACRGAACSA' A
#
# COMPACT_ATOMS: atom_id res chain seq x y z
N MET A 1 5.30 6.98 -4.38
CA MET A 1 4.52 5.75 -4.61
C MET A 1 5.11 4.70 -3.68
N HIS A 2 4.34 4.29 -2.67
CA HIS A 2 4.74 3.34 -1.63
C HIS A 2 4.33 1.91 -1.98
N PHE A 3 3.51 1.74 -3.02
CA PHE A 3 3.01 0.45 -3.45
C PHE A 3 3.30 0.21 -4.94
N THR A 4 3.50 -1.06 -5.30
CA THR A 4 3.57 -1.54 -6.68
C THR A 4 2.61 -2.71 -6.89
N VAL A 5 2.41 -3.12 -8.15
CA VAL A 5 1.58 -4.27 -8.50
C VAL A 5 2.41 -5.29 -9.25
N GLU A 6 2.27 -6.56 -8.88
CA GLU A 6 2.92 -7.69 -9.54
C GLU A 6 1.89 -8.76 -9.93
N PRO A 7 2.01 -9.35 -11.14
CA PRO A 7 1.18 -10.49 -11.53
C PRO A 7 1.62 -11.75 -10.77
N THR A 8 0.65 -12.55 -10.38
CA THR A 8 0.86 -13.83 -9.67
C THR A 8 0.77 -15.02 -10.64
N PRO A 9 1.34 -16.19 -10.28
CA PRO A 9 1.27 -17.38 -11.13
C PRO A 9 -0.15 -17.88 -11.42
N ASP A 10 -1.12 -17.59 -10.54
CA ASP A 10 -2.54 -17.93 -10.73
C ASP A 10 -3.33 -16.87 -11.52
N GLY A 11 -2.65 -15.86 -12.09
CA GLY A 11 -3.25 -14.84 -12.96
C GLY A 11 -3.92 -13.69 -12.23
N LYS A 12 -3.80 -13.63 -10.90
CA LYS A 12 -4.22 -12.49 -10.07
C LYS A 12 -3.15 -11.40 -10.00
N TRP A 13 -3.49 -10.30 -9.36
CA TRP A 13 -2.59 -9.19 -9.09
C TRP A 13 -2.36 -9.04 -7.59
N THR A 14 -1.11 -8.96 -7.17
CA THR A 14 -0.75 -8.67 -5.78
C THR A 14 -0.23 -7.24 -5.70
N VAL A 15 -0.72 -6.49 -4.71
CA VAL A 15 -0.16 -5.19 -4.35
C VAL A 15 0.97 -5.41 -3.34
N ILE A 16 2.14 -4.85 -3.60
CA ILE A 16 3.32 -4.98 -2.74
C ILE A 16 3.63 -3.61 -2.12
N ASP A 17 3.74 -3.58 -0.80
CA ASP A 17 4.28 -2.43 -0.06
C ASP A 17 5.80 -2.41 -0.23
N LEU A 18 6.31 -1.32 -0.81
CA LEU A 18 7.73 -1.11 -1.08
C LEU A 18 8.55 -0.83 0.19
N GLY A 19 7.91 -0.33 1.26
CA GLY A 19 8.58 -0.07 2.53
C GLY A 19 8.87 -1.36 3.30
N THR A 20 7.94 -2.32 3.27
CA THR A 20 8.10 -3.60 3.97
C THR A 20 8.51 -4.77 3.08
N GLY A 21 8.37 -4.62 1.76
CA GLY A 21 8.57 -5.69 0.78
C GLY A 21 7.51 -6.80 0.85
N LYS A 22 6.37 -6.55 1.52
CA LYS A 22 5.33 -7.54 1.77
C LYS A 22 4.05 -7.24 0.99
N PRO A 23 3.22 -8.26 0.73
CA PRO A 23 1.90 -8.06 0.18
C PRO A 23 1.03 -7.16 1.07
N PHE A 24 0.33 -6.23 0.43
CA PHE A 24 -0.69 -5.39 1.06
C PHE A 24 -2.08 -5.89 0.65
N GLY A 25 -2.77 -6.53 1.59
CA GLY A 25 -4.04 -7.20 1.33
C GLY A 25 -3.89 -8.53 0.59
N ASP A 26 -5.03 -9.07 0.15
CA ASP A 26 -5.09 -10.31 -0.62
C ASP A 26 -4.92 -10.06 -2.13
N PRO A 27 -4.43 -11.05 -2.90
CA PRO A 27 -4.38 -10.95 -4.36
C PRO A 27 -5.78 -10.78 -4.98
N VAL A 28 -5.88 -9.91 -5.98
CA VAL A 28 -7.14 -9.50 -6.61
C VAL A 28 -7.21 -9.91 -8.08
N GLN A 29 -8.42 -9.97 -8.65
CA GLN A 29 -8.64 -10.52 -9.99
C GLN A 29 -8.41 -9.48 -11.09
N THR A 30 -8.57 -8.19 -10.77
CA THR A 30 -8.54 -7.12 -11.76
C THR A 30 -7.53 -6.04 -11.41
N LEU A 31 -7.05 -5.32 -12.43
CA LEU A 31 -6.19 -4.15 -12.23
C LEU A 31 -6.94 -2.99 -11.55
N GLU A 32 -8.26 -2.91 -11.68
CA GLU A 32 -9.08 -1.91 -11.01
C GLU A 32 -9.11 -2.14 -9.49
N GLU A 33 -9.32 -3.39 -9.07
CA GLU A 33 -9.21 -3.78 -7.65
C GLU A 33 -7.79 -3.52 -7.11
N ALA A 34 -6.75 -3.78 -7.91
CA ALA A 34 -5.37 -3.52 -7.51
C ALA A 34 -5.11 -2.02 -7.35
N ALA A 35 -5.64 -1.20 -8.27
CA ALA A 35 -5.55 0.27 -8.18
C ALA A 35 -6.28 0.80 -6.94
N TYR A 36 -7.45 0.23 -6.60
CA TYR A 36 -8.16 0.56 -5.37
C TYR A 36 -7.32 0.21 -4.12
N LEU A 37 -6.72 -0.98 -4.07
CA LEU A 37 -5.84 -1.36 -2.96
C LEU A 37 -4.63 -0.45 -2.82
N ILE A 38 -4.02 0.00 -3.93
CA ILE A 38 -2.95 1.01 -3.90
C ILE A 38 -3.46 2.32 -3.28
N GLN A 39 -4.62 2.82 -3.71
CA GLN A 39 -5.20 4.06 -3.17
C GLN A 39 -5.45 3.95 -1.66
N VAL A 40 -5.99 2.82 -1.21
CA VAL A 40 -6.20 2.53 0.22
C VAL A 40 -4.86 2.50 0.96
N GLY A 41 -3.87 1.78 0.43
CA GLY A 41 -2.54 1.68 1.04
C GLY A 41 -1.85 3.04 1.18
N GLU A 42 -1.87 3.87 0.12
CA GLU A 42 -1.30 5.22 0.14
C GLU A 42 -1.99 6.11 1.19
N ALA A 43 -3.32 6.02 1.30
CA ALA A 43 -4.07 6.73 2.34
C ALA A 43 -3.67 6.27 3.75
N TYR A 44 -3.48 4.97 3.98
CA TYR A 44 -2.99 4.45 5.26
C TYR A 44 -1.60 4.98 5.60
N HIS A 45 -0.65 4.94 4.65
CA HIS A 45 0.70 5.45 4.86
C HIS A 45 0.70 6.95 5.22
N GLN A 46 -0.17 7.74 4.59
CA GLN A 46 -0.34 9.15 4.92
C GLN A 46 -0.93 9.36 6.32
N ILE A 47 -1.92 8.56 6.72
CA ILE A 47 -2.49 8.60 8.07
C ILE A 47 -1.44 8.22 9.12
N GLU A 48 -0.63 7.19 8.87
CA GLU A 48 0.45 6.78 9.77
C GLU A 48 1.49 7.88 9.95
N GLN A 49 1.89 8.56 8.87
CA GLN A 49 2.79 9.72 8.97
C GLN A 49 2.19 10.84 9.83
N LEU A 50 0.91 11.15 9.64
CA LEU A 50 0.21 12.15 10.46
C LEU A 50 0.08 11.73 11.93
N ALA A 51 -0.17 10.44 12.19
CA ALA A 51 -0.25 9.89 13.54
C ALA A 51 1.12 9.89 14.23
N ALA A 52 2.19 9.52 13.52
CA ALA A 52 3.56 9.58 14.00
C ALA A 52 3.96 11.02 14.36
N CYS A 53 3.57 12.01 13.54
CA CYS A 53 3.80 13.43 13.84
C CYS A 53 3.06 13.95 15.07
N ARG A 54 1.95 13.31 15.48
CA ARG A 54 1.26 13.64 16.73
C ARG A 54 1.92 13.00 17.96
N GLY A 55 2.62 11.88 17.80
CA GLY A 55 3.28 11.14 18.88
C GLY A 55 4.73 11.52 19.12
N ALA A 56 5.43 11.99 18.09
CA ALA A 56 6.80 12.48 18.16
C ALA A 56 6.91 13.78 17.35
N ALA A 57 7.56 14.78 17.94
CA ALA A 57 7.73 16.12 17.39
C ALA A 57 8.16 16.13 15.92
N CYS A 58 7.20 16.26 15.00
CA CYS A 58 7.49 16.73 13.65
C CYS A 58 7.90 18.19 13.77
N SER A 59 9.22 18.39 13.87
CA SER A 59 9.88 19.69 13.99
C SER A 59 10.39 20.08 12.62
N ALA A 60 9.98 21.29 12.20
CA ALA A 60 10.35 22.10 11.04
C ALA A 60 9.69 21.76 9.70
#